data_AF-A0A917EKT9-F1
#
_entry.id   AF-A0A917EKT9-F1
#
_cell.length_a   1.000
_cell.length_b   1.000
_cell.length_c   1.000
_cell.angle_alpha   90.00
_cell.angle_beta   90.00
_cell.angle_gamma   90.00
#
_symmetry.space_group_name_H-M   'P 1'
#
loop_
_entity.id
_entity.type
_entity.pdbx_description
1 polymer ?
#
loop_
_entity_poly.entity_id
_entity_poly.type
_entity_poly.pdbx_seq_one_letter_code
_entity_poly.pdbx_strand_id
1 'polypeptide(L)' 'MESLINMVIEGIGITILPKQYLAYLNNPSIKTIPISNASLTREIGIVYRKDKYICAATHMFMKQLTDTSLHL' A
#
# COMPACT_ATOMS: atom_id res chain seq x y z
N MET A 1 2.71 7.64 8.50
CA MET A 1 3.24 7.76 7.14
C MET A 1 3.80 9.15 6.91
N GLU A 2 3.00 10.19 7.16
CA GLU A 2 3.48 11.57 7.14
C GLU A 2 4.73 11.77 7.99
N SER A 3 4.84 11.13 9.16
CA SER A 3 6.06 11.21 9.98
C SER A 3 7.32 10.76 9.24
N LEU A 4 7.30 9.63 8.53
CA LEU A 4 8.46 9.14 7.78
C LEU A 4 8.81 10.06 6.60
N ILE A 5 7.79 10.60 5.94
CA ILE A 5 7.95 11.55 4.84
C ILE A 5 8.56 12.85 5.36
N ASN A 6 8.02 13.38 6.46
CA ASN A 6 8.51 14.60 7.11
C ASN A 6 9.96 14.42 7.57
N MET A 7 10.34 13.27 8.11
CA MET A 7 11.74 13.00 8.47
C MET A 7 12.68 13.07 7.25
N VAL A 8 12.23 12.62 6.08
CA VAL A 8 13.02 12.73 4.84
C VAL A 8 13.08 14.19 4.37
N ILE A 9 11.98 14.94 4.47
CA ILE A 9 11.93 16.38 4.11
C ILE A 9 12.90 17.18 4.99
N GLU A 10 12.93 16.90 6.29
CA GLU A 10 13.84 17.54 7.26
C GLU A 10 15.30 17.04 7.14
N GLY A 11 15.60 16.16 6.18
CA GLY A 11 16.96 15.68 5.94
C GLY A 11 17.50 14.70 7.00
N ILE A 12 16.62 14.11 7.81
CA ILE A 12 17.00 13.17 8.89
C ILE A 12 17.48 11.83 8.32
N GLY A 13 17.06 11.46 7.10
CA GLY A 13 17.52 10.26 6.43
C GLY A 13 16.73 9.89 5.18
N ILE A 14 16.74 8.60 4.85
CA ILE A 14 15.97 8.02 3.73
C ILE A 14 14.95 7.01 4.27
N THR A 15 13.91 6.72 3.48
CA THR A 15 12.90 5.72 3.81
C THR A 15 12.58 4.85 2.62
N ILE A 16 12.15 3.61 2.89
CA ILE A 16 11.67 2.65 1.87
C ILE A 16 10.18 2.49 2.08
N LEU A 17 9.39 2.77 1.04
CA LEU A 17 7.94 2.68 1.06
C LEU A 17 7.46 1.81 -0.11
N PRO A 18 6.36 1.05 0.06
CA PRO A 18 5.73 0.36 -1.06
C PRO A 18 5.27 1.34 -2.14
N LYS A 19 5.34 0.91 -3.40
CA LYS A 19 5.09 1.75 -4.58
C LYS A 19 3.78 2.54 -4.52
N GLN A 20 2.72 1.91 -3.99
CA GLN A 20 1.39 2.52 -3.90
C GLN A 20 1.38 3.77 -3.00
N TYR A 21 2.24 3.82 -1.99
CA TYR A 21 2.34 4.98 -1.10
C TYR A 21 2.98 6.20 -1.77
N LEU A 22 3.72 5.98 -2.85
CA LEU A 22 4.37 7.04 -3.61
C LEU A 22 3.41 7.72 -4.60
N ALA A 23 2.29 7.08 -4.95
CA ALA A 23 1.33 7.59 -5.93
C ALA A 23 0.70 8.95 -5.53
N TYR A 24 0.62 9.22 -4.23
CA TYR A 24 0.05 10.46 -3.68
C TYR A 24 1.12 11.44 -3.21
N LEU A 25 2.40 11.10 -3.38
CA LEU A 25 3.52 11.83 -2.84
C LEU A 25 3.98 12.89 -3.84
N ASN A 26 3.26 14.00 -3.88
CA ASN A 26 3.55 15.13 -4.76
C ASN A 26 4.30 16.24 -4.01
N ASN A 27 5.53 15.95 -3.57
CA ASN A 27 6.39 16.93 -2.93
C ASN A 27 7.68 17.11 -3.75
N PRO A 28 7.96 18.32 -4.30
CA PRO A 28 9.12 18.55 -5.15
C PRO A 28 10.47 18.39 -4.42
N SER A 29 10.48 18.45 -3.09
CA SER A 29 11.69 18.25 -2.27
C SER A 29 12.04 16.78 -2.05
N ILE A 30 11.21 15.84 -2.50
CA ILE A 30 11.44 14.41 -2.33
C ILE A 30 11.74 13.77 -3.67
N LYS A 31 12.88 13.07 -3.75
CA LYS A 31 13.25 12.24 -4.89
C LYS A 31 12.99 10.78 -4.58
N THR A 32 12.17 10.14 -5.40
CA THR A 32 11.94 8.69 -5.35
C THR A 32 12.93 7.96 -6.23
N ILE A 33 13.54 6.88 -5.73
CA ILE A 33 14.45 6.02 -6.50
C ILE A 33 13.87 4.60 -6.51
N PRO A 34 13.64 3.98 -7.68
CA PRO A 34 13.16 2.60 -7.75
C PRO A 34 14.26 1.63 -7.29
N ILE A 35 13.88 0.60 -6.53
CA ILE A 35 14.79 -0.48 -6.13
C ILE A 35 14.87 -1.49 -7.27
N SER A 36 16.03 -1.60 -7.92
CA SER A 36 16.29 -2.57 -8.99
C SER A 36 16.44 -4.00 -8.43
N ASN A 37 16.00 -5.01 -9.19
CA ASN A 37 16.06 -6.43 -8.81
C ASN A 37 15.44 -6.74 -7.43
N ALA A 38 14.41 -5.98 -7.06
CA ALA A 38 13.72 -6.20 -5.79
C ALA A 38 12.92 -7.52 -5.85
N SER A 39 13.35 -8.52 -5.07
CA SER A 39 12.53 -9.70 -4.73
C SER A 39 11.59 -9.43 -3.55
N LEU A 40 11.43 -8.16 -3.16
CA LEU A 40 10.62 -7.73 -2.03
C LEU A 40 9.14 -7.73 -2.46
N THR A 41 8.42 -8.76 -2.04
CA THR A 41 6.97 -8.85 -2.22
C THR A 41 6.26 -8.62 -0.90
N ARG A 42 5.03 -8.11 -0.96
CA ARG A 42 4.13 -7.99 0.18
C ARG A 42 2.78 -8.58 -0.22
N GLU A 43 2.31 -9.53 0.58
CA GLU A 43 0.98 -10.09 0.43
C GLU A 43 -0.05 -9.22 1.17
N ILE A 44 -1.15 -8.90 0.51
CA ILE A 44 -2.27 -8.16 1.06
C ILE A 44 -3.49 -9.07 1.00
N GLY A 45 -4.21 -9.18 2.10
CA GLY A 45 -5.38 -10.05 2.20
C GLY A 45 -6.51 -9.44 3.00
N ILE A 46 -7.71 -9.99 2.79
CA ILE A 46 -8.92 -9.65 3.56
C ILE A 46 -9.04 -10.67 4.70
N VAL A 47 -9.18 -10.18 5.93
CA VAL A 47 -9.33 -11.03 7.13
C VAL A 47 -10.74 -10.88 7.69
N TYR A 48 -11.40 -12.00 7.99
CA TYR A 48 -12.71 -12.04 8.62
C TYR A 48 -12.84 -13.22 9.57
N ARG A 49 -13.79 -13.12 10.50
CA ARG A 49 -14.10 -14.16 11.48
C ARG A 49 -14.91 -15.29 10.83
N LYS A 50 -14.43 -16.53 10.98
CA LYS A 50 -15.12 -17.72 10.46
C LYS A 50 -16.50 -17.95 11.09
N ASP A 51 -16.67 -17.54 12.34
CA ASP A 51 -17.91 -17.70 13.11
C ASP A 51 -18.90 -16.55 12.93
N LYS A 52 -18.60 -15.58 12.05
CA LYS A 52 -19.50 -14.48 11.73
C LYS A 52 -20.20 -14.76 10.40
N TYR A 53 -21.53 -14.64 10.39
CA TYR A 53 -22.28 -14.66 9.14
C TYR A 53 -21.84 -13.49 8.24
N ILE A 54 -21.47 -13.81 7.01
CA ILE A 54 -21.11 -12.84 5.98
C ILE A 54 -22.28 -12.74 5.01
N CYS A 55 -22.85 -11.54 4.90
CA CYS A 55 -23.98 -11.32 4.00
C CYS A 55 -23.52 -11.29 2.54
N ALA A 56 -24.48 -11.45 1.62
CA ALA A 56 -24.22 -11.44 0.18
C ALA A 56 -23.49 -10.17 -0.29
N ALA A 57 -23.83 -9.01 0.27
CA ALA A 57 -23.18 -7.74 -0.07
C ALA A 57 -21.68 -7.76 0.28
N THR A 58 -21.30 -8.32 1.43
CA THR A 58 -19.90 -8.45 1.81
C THR A 58 -19.15 -9.43 0.92
N HIS A 59 -19.76 -10.55 0.52
CA HIS A 59 -19.16 -11.45 -0.46
C HIS A 59 -18.90 -10.76 -1.80
N MET A 60 -19.88 -10.00 -2.29
CA MET A 60 -19.72 -9.24 -3.54
C MET A 60 -18.62 -8.18 -3.43
N PHE A 61 -18.56 -7.47 -2.29
CA PHE A 61 -17.50 -6.52 -2.02
C PHE A 61 -16.11 -7.17 -2.02
N MET A 62 -15.93 -8.30 -1.31
CA MET A 62 -14.64 -9.00 -1.26
C MET A 62 -14.19 -9.47 -2.65
N LYS A 63 -15.13 -9.99 -3.45
CA LYS A 63 -14.87 -10.38 -4.84
C LYS A 63 -14.40 -9.19 -5.67
N GLN A 64 -15.20 -8.12 -5.69
CA GLN A 64 -14.89 -6.94 -6.50
C GLN A 64 -13.58 -6.26 -6.07
N LEU A 65 -13.30 -6.21 -4.77
CA LEU A 65 -12.05 -5.66 -4.25
C LEU A 65 -10.84 -6.50 -4.70
N THR A 66 -10.96 -7.82 -4.67
CA THR A 66 -9.90 -8.73 -5.12
C THR A 66 -9.66 -8.59 -6.62
N ASP A 67 -10.72 -8.59 -7.42
CA ASP A 67 -10.65 -8.44 -8.88
C ASP A 67 -10.02 -7.09 -9.28
N THR A 68 -10.41 -6.00 -8.60
CA THR A 68 -9.85 -4.66 -8.87
C THR A 68 -8.37 -4.58 -8.49
N SER A 69 -7.96 -5.23 -7.41
CA SER A 69 -6.59 -5.16 -6.89
C SER A 69 -5.60 -5.99 -7.71
N LEU A 70 -6.07 -6.99 -8.47
CA LEU A 70 -5.24 -7.80 -9.38
C LEU A 70 -4.81 -7.03 -10.65
N HIS A 71 -5.42 -5.87 -10.92
CA HIS A 71 -5.13 -5.01 -12.07
C HIS A 71 -4.33 -3.74 -11.72
N LEU A 72 -3.85 -3.61 -10.47
CA LEU A 72 -3.01 -2.52 -9.96
C LEU A 72 -1.54 -2.95 -9.86
#